data_AF-X0CLT5-F1
#
_entry.id   AF-X0CLT5-F1
#
_cell.length_a   1.000
_cell.length_b   1.000
_cell.length_c   1.000
_cell.angle_alpha   90.00
_cell.angle_beta   90.00
_cell.angle_gamma   90.00
#
_symmetry.space_group_name_H-M   'P 1'
#
loop_
_entity.id
_entity.type
_entity.pdbx_description
1 polymer ?
#
loop_
_entity_poly.entity_id
_entity_poly.type
_entity_poly.pdbx_seq_one_letter_code
_entity_poly.pdbx_strand_id
1 'polypeptide(L)'
;MEQHAKIVMAPHRPDSDDKNTSIFLAGITTSTGEPDWRETLTKALMDQHVTILNPNRPDWDSTWKEDFSDKRWEEQVWWELDMQEAADIIVFFFHPSTEAPISLMELGLAVKTKPERAIVCALDGYRKKGNVEAVCKRFGANLVHTETDLRDTLLTAIKSVRVE
;
A
#
# COMPACT_ATOMS: atom_id res chain seq x y z
N MET A 1 -16.80 17.08 10.24
CA MET A 1 -16.69 16.20 9.06
C MET A 1 -17.01 14.81 9.53
N GLU A 2 -18.01 14.17 8.92
CA GLU A 2 -18.28 12.76 9.18
C GLU A 2 -17.13 11.93 8.61
N GLN A 3 -16.66 10.96 9.40
CA GLN A 3 -15.62 10.02 8.98
C GLN A 3 -16.33 8.84 8.30
N HIS A 4 -15.93 8.54 7.07
CA HIS A 4 -16.54 7.49 6.24
C HIS A 4 -15.56 6.37 5.92
N ALA A 5 -14.25 6.61 6.00
CA ALA A 5 -13.26 5.57 5.76
C ALA A 5 -13.22 4.57 6.91
N LYS A 6 -13.11 3.28 6.56
CA LYS A 6 -12.79 2.22 7.50
C LYS A 6 -11.30 1.92 7.42
N ILE A 7 -10.66 1.66 8.56
CA ILE A 7 -9.25 1.24 8.62
C ILE A 7 -9.22 -0.17 9.17
N VAL A 8 -8.63 -1.09 8.40
CA VAL A 8 -8.43 -2.48 8.78
C VAL A 8 -6.93 -2.73 8.85
N MET A 9 -6.44 -2.95 10.06
CA MET A 9 -5.03 -3.22 10.34
C MET A 9 -4.78 -4.73 10.34
N ALA A 10 -3.67 -5.17 9.77
CA ALA A 10 -3.25 -6.58 9.86
C ALA A 10 -3.18 -7.06 11.33
N PRO A 11 -3.57 -8.32 11.63
CA PRO A 11 -4.08 -9.34 10.71
C PRO A 11 -5.62 -9.33 10.54
N HIS A 12 -6.33 -8.31 11.01
CA HIS A 12 -7.78 -8.25 10.86
C HIS A 12 -8.18 -8.15 9.39
N ARG A 13 -9.34 -8.70 9.03
CA ARG A 13 -9.86 -8.67 7.66
C ARG A 13 -11.12 -7.80 7.59
N PRO A 14 -11.39 -7.16 6.44
CA PRO A 14 -12.65 -6.46 6.25
C PRO A 14 -13.84 -7.43 6.32
N ASP A 15 -15.01 -6.91 6.66
CA ASP A 15 -16.26 -7.68 6.64
C ASP A 15 -16.54 -8.22 5.23
N SER A 16 -17.08 -9.43 5.12
CA SER A 16 -17.32 -10.08 3.83
C SER A 16 -18.34 -9.35 2.94
N ASP A 17 -19.18 -8.50 3.53
CA ASP A 17 -20.18 -7.69 2.84
C ASP A 17 -19.76 -6.22 2.68
N ASP A 18 -18.49 -5.88 2.97
CA ASP A 18 -17.97 -4.54 2.72
C ASP A 18 -17.93 -4.25 1.21
N LYS A 19 -18.63 -3.19 0.80
CA LYS A 19 -18.76 -2.75 -0.60
C LYS A 19 -17.98 -1.48 -0.89
N ASN A 20 -17.23 -0.97 0.08
CA ASN A 20 -16.38 0.18 -0.12
C ASN A 20 -15.22 -0.16 -1.07
N THR A 21 -14.75 0.84 -1.82
CA THR A 21 -13.48 0.71 -2.55
C THR A 21 -12.35 0.45 -1.57
N SER A 22 -11.62 -0.65 -1.79
CA SER A 22 -10.54 -1.12 -0.94
C SER A 22 -9.18 -0.62 -1.42
N ILE A 23 -8.36 -0.14 -0.49
CA ILE A 23 -7.04 0.44 -0.78
C ILE A 23 -6.00 -0.24 0.10
N PHE A 24 -5.05 -0.96 -0.50
CA PHE A 24 -3.93 -1.54 0.22
C PHE A 24 -2.73 -0.58 0.28
N LEU A 25 -2.12 -0.44 1.46
CA LEU A 25 -0.97 0.44 1.69
C LEU A 25 0.35 -0.36 1.74
N ALA A 26 0.90 -0.72 0.59
CA ALA A 26 2.21 -1.36 0.49
C ALA A 26 3.36 -0.35 0.58
N GLY A 27 4.51 -0.80 1.07
CA GLY A 27 5.71 0.03 1.15
C GLY A 27 6.31 0.05 2.54
N ILE A 28 7.07 1.10 2.82
CA ILE A 28 7.93 1.15 3.99
C ILE A 28 7.13 1.21 5.30
N THR A 29 7.54 0.40 6.28
CA THR A 29 7.10 0.46 7.67
C THR A 29 8.18 1.01 8.60
N THR A 30 9.41 1.14 8.08
CA THR A 30 10.56 1.69 8.80
C THR A 30 10.33 3.16 9.14
N SER A 31 10.62 3.56 10.38
CA SER A 31 10.62 4.98 10.77
C SER A 31 11.63 5.78 9.94
N THR A 32 11.18 6.93 9.44
CA THR A 32 11.96 7.80 8.55
C THR A 32 12.51 9.04 9.24
N GLY A 33 12.10 9.31 10.49
CA GLY A 33 12.30 10.61 11.15
C GLY A 33 11.35 11.72 10.67
N GLU A 34 10.46 11.40 9.73
CA GLU A 34 9.39 12.26 9.21
C GLU A 34 8.02 11.73 9.68
N PRO A 35 6.92 12.48 9.48
CA PRO A 35 5.57 11.97 9.74
C PRO A 35 5.29 10.66 9.00
N ASP A 36 4.55 9.73 9.61
CA ASP A 36 4.20 8.47 8.97
C ASP A 36 3.31 8.74 7.74
N TRP A 37 3.80 8.35 6.57
CA TRP A 37 3.12 8.53 5.29
C TRP A 37 1.75 7.82 5.26
N ARG A 38 1.62 6.65 5.93
CA ARG A 38 0.35 5.93 6.01
C ARG A 38 -0.65 6.69 6.86
N GLU A 39 -0.21 7.27 7.97
CA GLU A 39 -1.09 8.09 8.81
C GLU A 39 -1.53 9.36 8.07
N THR A 40 -0.59 10.01 7.39
CA THR A 40 -0.84 11.23 6.60
C THR A 40 -1.82 10.94 5.46
N LEU A 41 -1.59 9.89 4.69
CA LEU A 41 -2.47 9.47 3.60
C LEU A 41 -3.84 9.01 4.12
N THR A 42 -3.87 8.19 5.19
CA THR A 42 -5.13 7.73 5.80
C THR A 42 -5.98 8.90 6.26
N LYS A 43 -5.37 9.90 6.93
CA LYS A 43 -6.06 11.12 7.35
C LYS A 43 -6.67 11.88 6.17
N ALA A 44 -5.99 11.92 5.04
CA ALA A 44 -6.48 12.57 3.82
C ALA A 44 -7.64 11.83 3.15
N LEU A 45 -7.88 10.57 3.50
CA LEU A 45 -8.94 9.73 2.96
C LEU A 45 -10.15 9.59 3.88
N MET A 46 -10.12 10.17 5.09
CA MET A 46 -11.14 9.93 6.13
C MET A 46 -12.56 10.34 5.74
N ASP A 47 -12.72 11.28 4.81
CA ASP A 47 -14.00 11.74 4.28
C ASP A 47 -14.49 10.91 3.07
N GLN A 48 -13.71 9.91 2.64
CA GLN A 48 -14.06 9.02 1.55
C GLN A 48 -14.70 7.72 2.09
N HIS A 49 -15.76 7.23 1.44
CA HIS A 49 -16.25 5.85 1.61
C HIS A 49 -15.28 4.84 0.99
N VAL A 50 -14.22 4.51 1.72
CA VAL A 50 -13.19 3.54 1.33
C VAL A 50 -12.85 2.63 2.52
N THR A 51 -12.24 1.48 2.23
CA THR A 51 -11.68 0.59 3.24
C THR A 51 -10.17 0.50 3.05
N ILE A 52 -9.42 1.02 4.02
CA ILE A 52 -7.96 1.09 3.99
C ILE A 52 -7.40 -0.17 4.66
N LEU A 53 -6.69 -0.96 3.88
CA LEU A 53 -6.00 -2.18 4.31
C LEU A 53 -4.55 -1.81 4.64
N ASN A 54 -4.23 -1.73 5.93
CA ASN A 54 -2.93 -1.30 6.42
C ASN A 54 -2.14 -2.51 6.96
N PRO A 55 -1.01 -2.87 6.34
CA PRO A 55 -0.23 -4.05 6.75
C PRO A 55 0.54 -3.87 8.06
N ASN A 56 0.60 -2.65 8.63
CA ASN A 56 1.37 -2.40 9.84
C ASN A 56 0.86 -3.23 11.04
N ARG A 57 1.76 -4.00 11.67
CA ARG A 57 1.52 -4.83 12.86
C ARG A 57 2.12 -4.16 14.11
N PRO A 58 1.30 -3.61 15.03
CA PRO A 58 1.82 -3.00 16.26
C PRO A 58 2.52 -3.96 17.21
N ASP A 59 2.23 -5.27 17.10
CA ASP A 59 2.80 -6.36 17.88
C ASP A 59 4.05 -7.00 17.24
N TRP A 60 4.51 -6.46 16.10
CA TRP A 60 5.74 -6.92 15.49
C TRP A 60 6.95 -6.58 16.38
N ASP A 61 7.77 -7.58 16.67
CA ASP A 61 9.00 -7.42 17.43
C ASP A 61 10.15 -8.26 16.84
N SER A 62 11.35 -8.09 17.40
CA SER A 62 12.56 -8.76 16.90
C SER A 62 12.61 -10.27 17.14
N THR A 63 11.61 -10.85 17.82
CA THR A 63 11.51 -12.31 18.03
C THR A 63 10.87 -13.03 16.85
N TRP A 64 10.25 -12.29 15.92
CA TRP A 64 9.63 -12.85 14.73
C TRP A 64 10.71 -13.32 13.76
N LYS A 65 10.44 -14.45 13.11
CA LYS A 65 11.36 -15.04 12.13
C LYS A 65 10.71 -15.05 10.76
N GLU A 66 11.46 -14.62 9.74
CA GLU A 66 11.07 -14.74 8.34
C GLU A 66 11.19 -16.19 7.85
N ASP A 67 10.39 -17.07 8.45
CA ASP A 67 10.41 -18.51 8.26
C ASP A 67 9.02 -19.11 8.56
N PHE A 68 8.58 -20.09 7.76
CA PHE A 68 7.24 -20.71 7.88
C PHE A 68 7.02 -21.48 9.20
N SER A 69 8.06 -21.71 10.00
CA SER A 69 7.91 -22.22 11.36
C SER A 69 7.36 -21.17 12.34
N ASP A 70 7.47 -19.87 12.04
CA ASP A 70 6.86 -18.80 12.82
C ASP A 70 5.48 -18.45 12.26
N LYS A 71 4.43 -18.91 12.96
CA LYS A 71 3.04 -18.72 12.55
C LYS A 71 2.58 -17.27 12.51
N ARG A 72 3.24 -16.37 13.25
CA ARG A 72 2.91 -14.94 13.24
C ARG A 72 3.40 -14.30 11.94
N TRP A 73 4.63 -14.65 11.54
CA TRP A 73 5.19 -14.20 10.27
C TRP A 73 4.42 -14.79 9.08
N GLU A 74 4.12 -16.09 9.11
CA GLU A 74 3.30 -16.74 8.08
C GLU A 74 1.94 -16.05 7.93
N GLU A 75 1.25 -15.76 9.04
CA GLU A 75 -0.03 -15.04 9.03
C GLU A 75 0.11 -13.64 8.42
N GLN A 76 1.18 -12.90 8.74
CA GLN A 76 1.43 -11.59 8.14
C GLN A 76 1.60 -11.69 6.62
N VAL A 77 2.46 -12.58 6.14
CA VAL A 77 2.75 -12.70 4.71
C VAL A 77 1.51 -13.14 3.93
N TRP A 78 0.74 -14.10 4.44
CA TRP A 78 -0.52 -14.48 3.81
C TRP A 78 -1.56 -13.37 3.83
N TRP A 79 -1.65 -12.62 4.93
CA TRP A 79 -2.54 -11.47 4.99
C TRP A 79 -2.17 -10.42 3.95
N GLU A 80 -0.88 -10.07 3.82
CA GLU A 80 -0.40 -9.08 2.84
C GLU A 80 -0.70 -9.52 1.41
N LEU A 81 -0.45 -10.79 1.07
CA LEU A 81 -0.72 -11.32 -0.26
C LEU A 81 -2.22 -11.35 -0.59
N ASP A 82 -3.05 -11.85 0.34
CA ASP A 82 -4.50 -11.93 0.15
C ASP A 82 -5.13 -10.54 0.01
N MET A 83 -4.72 -9.60 0.85
CA MET A 83 -5.27 -8.24 0.83
C MET A 83 -4.81 -7.45 -0.39
N GLN A 84 -3.58 -7.66 -0.87
CA GLN A 84 -3.14 -7.09 -2.15
C GLN A 84 -3.91 -7.66 -3.34
N GLU A 85 -4.17 -8.97 -3.36
CA GLU A 85 -4.93 -9.59 -4.45
C GLU A 85 -6.37 -9.07 -4.51
N ALA A 86 -7.01 -8.95 -3.34
CA ALA A 86 -8.38 -8.50 -3.17
C ALA A 86 -8.58 -6.99 -3.37
N ALA A 87 -7.56 -6.17 -3.14
CA ALA A 87 -7.70 -4.72 -3.19
C ALA A 87 -8.06 -4.18 -4.59
N ASP A 88 -8.90 -3.14 -4.62
CA ASP A 88 -9.25 -2.38 -5.82
C ASP A 88 -8.08 -1.49 -6.24
N ILE A 89 -7.39 -0.89 -5.28
CA ILE A 89 -6.22 -0.03 -5.48
C ILE A 89 -5.09 -0.49 -4.56
N ILE A 90 -3.87 -0.56 -5.09
CA ILE A 90 -2.65 -0.86 -4.32
C ILE A 90 -1.72 0.34 -4.41
N VAL A 91 -1.43 0.94 -3.25
CA VAL A 91 -0.43 2.00 -3.13
C VAL A 91 0.91 1.37 -2.79
N PHE A 92 1.96 1.75 -3.52
CA PHE A 92 3.35 1.39 -3.19
C PHE A 92 4.13 2.64 -2.84
N PHE A 93 4.64 2.75 -1.62
CA PHE A 93 5.44 3.89 -1.18
C PHE A 93 6.91 3.51 -0.94
N PHE A 94 7.80 4.12 -1.73
CA PHE A 94 9.25 3.93 -1.66
C PHE A 94 9.97 5.19 -1.19
N HIS A 95 10.75 5.05 -0.12
CA HIS A 95 11.41 6.16 0.57
C HIS A 95 12.94 5.95 0.64
N PRO A 96 13.79 6.99 0.63
CA PRO A 96 15.25 6.86 0.65
C PRO A 96 15.85 6.14 1.88
N SER A 97 15.10 6.02 2.98
CA SER A 97 15.57 5.41 4.24
C SER A 97 15.69 3.88 4.20
N THR A 98 15.16 3.22 3.16
CA THR A 98 15.19 1.75 3.06
C THR A 98 15.19 1.33 1.59
N GLU A 99 15.70 0.12 1.31
CA GLU A 99 15.60 -0.48 -0.01
C GLU A 99 14.21 -1.05 -0.30
N ALA A 100 13.41 -1.34 0.73
CA ALA A 100 12.09 -1.96 0.63
C ALA A 100 12.04 -3.19 -0.33
N PRO A 101 12.91 -4.22 -0.14
CA PRO A 101 13.03 -5.33 -1.08
C PRO A 101 11.75 -6.15 -1.23
N ILE A 102 10.98 -6.31 -0.14
CA ILE A 102 9.68 -6.99 -0.19
C ILE A 102 8.69 -6.19 -1.04
N SER A 103 8.59 -4.87 -0.83
CA SER A 103 7.72 -4.01 -1.65
C SER A 103 8.11 -3.95 -3.12
N LEU A 104 9.39 -4.13 -3.47
CA LEU A 104 9.80 -4.29 -4.87
C LEU A 104 9.29 -5.61 -5.48
N MET A 105 9.31 -6.70 -4.70
CA MET A 105 8.76 -8.00 -5.12
C MET A 105 7.25 -7.90 -5.32
N GLU A 106 6.55 -7.33 -4.36
CA GLU A 106 5.10 -7.09 -4.39
C GLU A 106 4.68 -6.22 -5.57
N LEU A 107 5.41 -5.12 -5.83
CA LEU A 107 5.19 -4.29 -7.01
C LEU A 107 5.22 -5.12 -8.30
N GLY A 108 6.22 -6.01 -8.44
CA GLY A 108 6.34 -6.90 -9.58
C GLY A 108 5.16 -7.85 -9.75
N LEU A 109 4.58 -8.35 -8.65
CA LEU A 109 3.37 -9.19 -8.67
C LEU A 109 2.13 -8.39 -9.11
N ALA A 110 1.95 -7.19 -8.55
CA ALA A 110 0.80 -6.34 -8.81
C ALA A 110 0.75 -5.85 -10.27
N VAL A 111 1.84 -5.24 -10.76
CA VAL A 111 1.85 -4.62 -12.09
C VAL A 111 1.86 -5.62 -13.25
N LYS A 112 2.26 -6.86 -12.99
CA LYS A 112 2.22 -7.92 -14.00
C LYS A 112 0.80 -8.41 -14.27
N THR A 113 -0.10 -8.33 -13.28
CA THR A 113 -1.46 -8.84 -13.38
C THR A 113 -2.45 -7.75 -13.75
N LYS A 114 -2.46 -6.63 -13.02
CA LYS A 114 -3.41 -5.52 -13.16
C LYS A 114 -2.74 -4.18 -12.85
N PRO A 115 -1.88 -3.68 -13.75
CA PRO A 115 -1.09 -2.46 -13.53
C PRO A 115 -1.93 -1.21 -13.26
N GLU A 116 -3.16 -1.16 -13.75
CA GLU A 116 -4.11 -0.06 -13.54
C GLU A 116 -4.52 0.13 -12.06
N ARG A 117 -4.42 -0.93 -11.24
CA ARG A 117 -4.69 -0.86 -9.80
C ARG A 117 -3.52 -0.27 -9.00
N ALA A 118 -2.32 -0.21 -9.57
CA ALA A 118 -1.12 0.22 -8.86
C ALA A 118 -0.92 1.73 -8.97
N ILE A 119 -0.82 2.39 -7.82
CA ILE A 119 -0.34 3.77 -7.70
C ILE A 119 0.97 3.75 -6.91
N VAL A 120 2.06 4.05 -7.60
CA VAL A 120 3.41 3.96 -7.07
C VAL A 120 3.94 5.36 -6.78
N CYS A 121 4.46 5.56 -5.57
CA CYS A 121 5.20 6.74 -5.20
C CYS A 121 6.64 6.34 -4.90
N ALA A 122 7.59 6.84 -5.69
CA ALA A 122 9.01 6.68 -5.42
C ALA A 122 9.64 8.06 -5.26
N LEU A 123 9.93 8.41 -4.00
CA LEU A 123 10.52 9.70 -3.66
C LEU A 123 11.91 9.86 -4.27
N ASP A 124 12.30 11.12 -4.46
CA ASP A 124 13.66 11.46 -4.86
C ASP A 124 14.68 10.92 -3.86
N GLY A 125 15.75 10.32 -4.40
CA GLY A 125 16.80 9.69 -3.60
C GLY A 125 16.55 8.22 -3.24
N TYR A 126 15.38 7.63 -3.53
CA TYR A 126 15.18 6.20 -3.34
C TYR A 126 16.15 5.39 -4.22
N ARG A 127 16.93 4.49 -3.60
CA ARG A 127 18.09 3.85 -4.26
C ARG A 127 17.72 3.06 -5.52
N LYS A 128 16.52 2.47 -5.56
CA LYS A 128 16.04 1.67 -6.70
C LYS A 128 15.04 2.41 -7.59
N LYS A 129 14.94 3.74 -7.47
CA LYS A 129 14.00 4.58 -8.25
C LYS A 129 14.01 4.27 -9.75
N GLY A 130 15.18 4.17 -10.38
CA GLY A 130 15.27 3.85 -11.81
C GLY A 130 14.71 2.47 -12.20
N ASN A 131 14.78 1.48 -11.30
CA ASN A 131 14.15 0.17 -11.54
C ASN A 131 12.63 0.26 -11.42
N VAL A 132 12.14 1.00 -10.42
CA VAL A 132 10.70 1.26 -10.25
C VAL A 132 10.15 1.99 -11.48
N GLU A 133 10.82 3.04 -11.95
CA GLU A 133 10.46 3.77 -13.17
C GLU A 133 10.41 2.85 -14.40
N ALA A 134 11.41 1.99 -14.59
CA ALA A 134 11.45 1.07 -15.72
C ALA A 134 10.27 0.08 -15.68
N VAL A 135 9.95 -0.47 -14.50
CA VAL A 135 8.83 -1.38 -14.31
C VAL A 135 7.50 -0.67 -14.54
N CYS A 136 7.26 0.47 -13.88
CA CYS A 136 6.02 1.23 -14.04
C CYS A 136 5.80 1.63 -15.50
N LYS A 137 6.84 2.12 -16.19
CA LYS A 137 6.76 2.48 -17.61
C LYS A 137 6.49 1.27 -18.50
N ARG A 138 7.09 0.11 -18.20
CA ARG A 138 6.95 -1.10 -19.01
C ARG A 138 5.56 -1.72 -18.93
N PHE A 139 4.92 -1.64 -17.77
CA PHE A 139 3.61 -2.24 -17.50
C PHE A 139 2.46 -1.23 -17.49
N GLY A 140 2.73 0.07 -17.49
CA GLY A 140 1.70 1.12 -17.51
C GLY A 140 1.10 1.43 -16.13
N ALA A 141 1.87 1.23 -15.05
CA ALA A 141 1.45 1.61 -13.70
C ALA A 141 1.61 3.11 -13.45
N ASN A 142 0.74 3.71 -12.64
CA ASN A 142 0.80 5.13 -12.29
C ASN A 142 2.00 5.37 -11.36
N LEU A 143 2.92 6.26 -11.75
CA LEU A 143 4.09 6.61 -10.96
C LEU A 143 4.14 8.11 -10.67
N VAL A 144 4.33 8.44 -9.39
CA VAL A 144 4.53 9.80 -8.89
C VAL A 144 5.76 9.87 -7.97
N HIS A 145 6.17 11.08 -7.59
CA HIS A 145 7.43 11.32 -6.87
C HIS A 145 7.28 12.11 -5.57
N THR A 146 6.05 12.49 -5.21
CA THR A 146 5.77 13.22 -3.97
C THR A 146 4.54 12.63 -3.26
N GLU A 147 4.45 12.83 -1.95
CA GLU A 147 3.25 12.46 -1.17
C GLU A 147 2.00 13.23 -1.59
N THR A 148 2.17 14.49 -1.99
CA THR A 148 1.07 15.33 -2.50
C THR A 148 0.50 14.74 -3.79
N ASP A 149 1.36 14.41 -4.76
CA ASP A 149 0.92 13.82 -6.02
C ASP A 149 0.31 12.44 -5.81
N LEU A 150 0.82 11.67 -4.85
CA LEU A 150 0.26 10.37 -4.46
C LEU A 150 -1.18 10.54 -3.96
N ARG A 151 -1.39 11.45 -3.00
CA ARG A 151 -2.71 11.75 -2.45
C ARG A 151 -3.68 12.17 -3.56
N ASP A 152 -3.27 13.10 -4.42
CA ASP A 152 -4.15 13.67 -5.45
C ASP A 152 -4.49 12.64 -6.53
N THR A 153 -3.51 11.80 -6.91
CA THR A 153 -3.72 10.67 -7.84
C THR A 153 -4.68 9.66 -7.24
N LEU A 154 -4.51 9.30 -5.97
CA LEU A 154 -5.36 8.34 -5.27
C LEU A 154 -6.81 8.85 -5.13
N LEU A 155 -7.00 10.11 -4.75
CA LEU A 155 -8.32 10.74 -4.68
C LEU A 155 -9.03 10.77 -6.05
N THR A 156 -8.26 10.92 -7.13
CA THR A 156 -8.79 10.83 -8.49
C THR A 156 -9.21 9.40 -8.82
N ALA A 157 -8.36 8.42 -8.52
CA ALA A 157 -8.64 7.00 -8.76
C ALA A 157 -9.88 6.50 -7.99
N ILE A 158 -10.04 6.88 -6.72
CA ILE A 158 -11.22 6.54 -5.91
C ILE A 158 -12.52 7.02 -6.57
N LYS A 159 -12.51 8.21 -7.17
CA LYS A 159 -13.68 8.75 -7.87
C LYS A 159 -13.99 7.96 -9.14
N SER A 160 -12.97 7.53 -9.87
CA SER A 160 -13.14 6.73 -11.10
C SER A 160 -13.74 5.35 -10.80
N VAL A 161 -13.28 4.66 -9.76
CA VAL A 161 -13.78 3.33 -9.38
C VAL A 161 -15.27 3.35 -9.01
N ARG A 162 -15.79 4.46 -8.46
CA ARG A 162 -17.22 4.58 -8.09
C ARG A 162 -18.16 4.80 -9.27
N VAL A 163 -17.64 5.13 -10.45
CA VAL A 163 -18.46 5.44 -11.63
C VAL A 163 -18.66 4.22 -12.54
N GLU A 164 -17.83 3.18 -12.37
CA GLU A 164 -17.93 1.88 -13.06
C GLU A 164 -18.86 0.91 -12.33
#